data_AF-A0A6I9HUB0-F1
#
_entry.id   AF-A0A6I9HUB0-F1
#
_cell.length_a   1.000
_cell.length_b   1.000
_cell.length_c   1.000
_cell.angle_alpha   90.00
_cell.angle_beta   90.00
_cell.angle_gamma   90.00
#
_symmetry.space_group_name_H-M   'P 1'
#
loop_
_entity.id
_entity.type
_entity.pdbx_description
1 polymer ?
#
loop_
_entity_poly.entity_id
_entity_poly.type
_entity_poly.pdbx_seq_one_letter_code
_entity_poly.pdbx_strand_id
1 'polypeptide(L)'
;MMWELRSIAFTRAVLAEFLATLVFVLFAAILHEVTPASARQGLALNKLHNETTTGQAVTVELFLTFQLVLCVFASTDERREDNLGSPALSIGLSVAVGHLLGIRYTGCSMNPARSFAPAVVVGDFSDHWVFWVGPLTGAAAASILYNFVLFPQPQTLSERLAILKGCEPEQDWAEREARRRQSVELHSPQTLPRGMSEKV
;
A
#
# COMPACT_ATOMS: atom_id res chain seq x y z
N MET A 1 -5.18 -33.05 7.48
CA MET A 1 -4.99 -32.03 8.54
C MET A 1 -4.37 -30.74 7.98
N MET A 2 -4.80 -30.28 6.80
CA MET A 2 -4.24 -29.09 6.13
C MET A 2 -5.36 -28.35 5.38
N TRP A 3 -6.52 -28.21 6.05
CA TRP A 3 -7.75 -27.63 5.48
C TRP A 3 -8.26 -26.41 6.27
N GLU A 4 -7.46 -25.87 7.21
CA GLU A 4 -7.88 -24.86 8.20
C GLU A 4 -7.15 -23.51 8.12
N LEU A 5 -6.74 -23.09 6.93
CA LEU A 5 -6.28 -21.71 6.67
C LEU A 5 -7.12 -21.03 5.59
N ARG A 6 -8.46 -21.15 5.72
CA ARG A 6 -9.46 -20.63 4.77
C ARG A 6 -9.72 -19.13 4.95
N SER A 7 -8.75 -18.32 4.59
CA SER A 7 -8.98 -17.01 3.95
C SER A 7 -7.67 -16.58 3.31
N ILE A 8 -7.44 -16.95 2.05
CA ILE A 8 -6.17 -16.64 1.38
C ILE A 8 -5.95 -15.13 1.34
N ALA A 9 -6.99 -14.31 1.13
CA ALA A 9 -6.85 -12.86 1.08
C ALA A 9 -6.53 -12.22 2.45
N PHE A 10 -7.29 -12.55 3.50
CA PHE A 10 -7.03 -12.00 4.84
C PHE A 10 -5.72 -12.54 5.41
N THR A 11 -5.45 -13.84 5.27
CA THR A 11 -4.20 -14.45 5.72
C THR A 11 -3.02 -13.87 4.96
N ARG A 12 -3.13 -13.61 3.65
CA ARG A 12 -2.09 -12.90 2.88
C ARG A 12 -1.89 -11.47 3.39
N ALA A 13 -2.95 -10.73 3.69
CA ALA A 13 -2.83 -9.37 4.21
C ALA A 13 -2.14 -9.35 5.58
N VAL A 14 -2.56 -10.25 6.50
CA VAL A 14 -1.95 -10.38 7.83
C VAL A 14 -0.50 -10.84 7.74
N LEU A 15 -0.19 -11.84 6.90
CA LEU A 15 1.17 -12.29 6.67
C LEU A 15 2.03 -11.19 6.03
N ALA A 16 1.48 -10.44 5.07
CA ALA A 16 2.18 -9.35 4.43
C ALA A 16 2.52 -8.24 5.43
N GLU A 17 1.57 -7.85 6.29
CA GLU A 17 1.80 -6.86 7.34
C GLU A 17 2.84 -7.35 8.36
N PHE A 18 2.74 -8.61 8.79
CA PHE A 18 3.71 -9.21 9.70
C PHE A 18 5.13 -9.24 9.10
N LEU A 19 5.26 -9.72 7.87
CA LEU A 19 6.54 -9.76 7.15
C LEU A 19 7.08 -8.35 6.89
N ALA A 20 6.23 -7.40 6.51
CA ALA A 20 6.62 -6.00 6.36
C ALA A 20 7.17 -5.45 7.68
N THR A 21 6.49 -5.69 8.79
CA THR A 21 6.94 -5.26 10.12
C THR A 21 8.31 -5.84 10.47
N LEU A 22 8.54 -7.13 10.21
CA LEU A 22 9.85 -7.76 10.43
C LEU A 22 10.96 -7.13 9.57
N VAL A 23 10.66 -6.86 8.29
CA VAL A 23 11.61 -6.19 7.37
C VAL A 23 11.92 -4.77 7.85
N PHE A 24 10.91 -4.02 8.27
CA PHE A 24 11.09 -2.67 8.79
C PHE A 24 11.93 -2.65 10.08
N VAL A 25 11.70 -3.60 11.00
CA VAL A 25 12.50 -3.74 12.23
C VAL A 25 13.96 -4.08 11.89
N LEU A 26 14.19 -5.02 10.97
CA LEU A 26 15.54 -5.36 10.52
C LEU A 26 16.24 -4.15 9.89
N PHE A 27 15.54 -3.41 9.04
CA PHE A 27 16.09 -2.21 8.41
C PHE A 27 16.42 -1.12 9.44
N ALA A 28 15.54 -0.91 10.43
CA ALA A 28 15.79 0.01 11.52
C ALA A 28 17.01 -0.42 12.36
N ALA A 29 17.17 -1.71 12.66
CA ALA A 29 18.34 -2.21 13.37
C ALA A 29 19.64 -2.01 12.59
N ILE A 30 19.64 -2.29 11.28
CA ILE A 30 20.79 -2.02 10.40
C ILE A 30 21.10 -0.53 10.38
N LEU A 31 20.07 0.33 10.26
CA LEU A 31 20.25 1.78 10.26
C LEU A 31 20.83 2.28 11.58
N HIS A 32 20.42 1.71 12.71
CA HIS A 32 20.98 2.01 14.02
C HIS A 32 22.49 1.71 14.06
N GLU A 33 22.93 0.56 13.57
CA GLU A 33 24.35 0.19 13.54
C GLU A 33 25.17 1.08 12.60
N VAL A 34 24.67 1.35 11.40
CA VAL A 34 25.40 2.13 10.37
C VAL A 34 25.48 3.62 10.73
N THR A 35 24.48 4.16 11.43
CA THR A 35 24.43 5.59 11.73
C THR A 35 25.35 5.93 12.92
N PRO A 36 26.21 6.96 12.83
CA PRO A 36 27.04 7.37 13.95
C PRO A 36 26.19 7.89 15.11
N ALA A 37 26.66 7.70 16.35
CA ALA A 37 25.88 8.02 17.56
C ALA A 37 25.39 9.48 17.63
N SER A 38 26.14 10.43 17.07
CA SER A 38 25.75 11.85 16.98
C SER A 38 24.54 12.11 16.08
N ALA A 39 24.29 11.25 15.09
CA ALA A 39 23.17 11.37 14.15
C ALA A 39 22.01 10.42 14.48
N ARG A 40 22.17 9.47 15.42
CA ARG A 40 21.13 8.50 15.77
C ARG A 40 19.88 9.15 16.37
N GLN A 41 20.03 10.22 17.17
CA GLN A 41 18.94 10.95 17.83
C GLN A 41 17.86 10.00 18.38
N GLY A 42 16.73 9.82 17.68
CA GLY A 42 15.67 8.85 18.00
C GLY A 42 15.27 7.97 16.81
N LEU A 43 16.17 7.75 15.86
CA LEU A 43 16.01 6.87 14.69
C LEU A 43 14.75 7.16 13.84
N ALA A 44 14.38 8.45 13.76
CA ALA A 44 13.17 8.92 13.10
C ALA A 44 11.86 8.26 13.61
N LEU A 45 11.79 7.96 14.92
CA LEU A 45 10.54 7.50 15.53
C LEU A 45 9.45 8.57 15.44
N ASN A 46 8.21 8.10 15.33
CA ASN A 46 7.03 8.95 15.39
C ASN A 46 6.74 9.36 16.83
N LYS A 47 6.60 10.66 17.05
CA LYS A 47 6.22 11.28 18.32
C LYS A 47 5.29 12.44 18.06
N LEU A 48 4.47 12.75 19.05
CA LEU A 48 3.65 13.95 19.03
C LEU A 48 4.57 15.17 19.20
N HIS A 49 4.39 16.17 18.34
CA HIS A 49 5.13 17.42 18.34
C HIS A 49 4.18 18.60 18.62
N ASN A 50 4.74 19.76 18.98
CA ASN A 50 4.00 21.03 19.13
C ASN A 50 2.80 20.98 20.08
N GLU A 51 2.91 20.25 21.19
CA GLU A 51 1.83 20.09 22.20
C GLU A 51 0.51 19.57 21.61
N THR A 52 0.59 18.86 20.46
CA THR A 52 -0.57 18.25 19.82
C THR A 52 -1.18 17.20 20.74
N THR A 53 -2.49 17.23 20.93
CA THR A 53 -3.19 16.20 21.70
C THR A 53 -3.28 14.88 20.92
N THR A 54 -3.43 13.76 21.62
CA THR A 54 -3.57 12.45 20.98
C THR A 54 -4.76 12.38 20.02
N GLY A 55 -5.88 13.03 20.35
CA GLY A 55 -7.05 13.09 19.47
C GLY A 55 -6.79 13.86 18.16
N GLN A 56 -6.06 14.99 18.23
CA GLN A 56 -5.63 15.72 17.05
C GLN A 56 -4.66 14.88 16.21
N ALA A 57 -3.70 14.22 16.84
CA ALA A 57 -2.73 13.36 16.17
C ALA A 57 -3.41 12.21 15.41
N VAL A 58 -4.37 11.51 16.04
CA VAL A 58 -5.17 10.46 15.38
C VAL A 58 -5.92 11.02 14.17
N THR A 59 -6.53 12.19 14.32
CA THR A 59 -7.30 12.84 13.24
C THR A 59 -6.41 13.18 12.06
N VAL A 60 -5.21 13.73 12.31
CA VAL A 60 -4.24 14.03 11.27
C VAL A 60 -3.80 12.74 10.56
N GLU A 61 -3.35 11.73 11.30
CA GLU A 61 -2.92 10.44 10.71
C GLU A 61 -4.04 9.75 9.91
N LEU A 62 -5.29 9.85 10.35
CA LEU A 62 -6.46 9.38 9.61
C LEU A 62 -6.53 10.03 8.23
N PHE A 63 -6.47 11.37 8.13
CA PHE A 63 -6.55 12.07 6.85
C PHE A 63 -5.32 11.82 5.96
N LEU A 64 -4.12 11.70 6.55
CA LEU A 64 -2.89 11.41 5.81
C LEU A 64 -2.96 10.03 5.14
N THR A 65 -3.39 9.00 5.86
CA THR A 65 -3.53 7.66 5.29
C THR A 65 -4.75 7.57 4.37
N PHE A 66 -5.84 8.27 4.67
CA PHE A 66 -7.03 8.32 3.83
C PHE A 66 -6.72 8.81 2.41
N GLN A 67 -6.02 9.95 2.26
CA GLN A 67 -5.66 10.46 0.94
C GLN A 67 -4.70 9.51 0.20
N LEU A 68 -3.81 8.83 0.92
CA LEU A 68 -2.86 7.88 0.34
C LEU A 68 -3.61 6.69 -0.23
N VAL A 69 -4.48 6.08 0.57
CA VAL A 69 -5.23 4.89 0.17
C VAL A 69 -6.21 5.20 -0.95
N LEU A 70 -6.83 6.38 -0.96
CA LEU A 70 -7.61 6.83 -2.11
C LEU A 70 -6.75 6.97 -3.37
N CYS A 71 -5.55 7.55 -3.26
CA CYS A 71 -4.65 7.66 -4.39
C CYS A 71 -4.22 6.28 -4.90
N VAL A 72 -3.89 5.34 -4.00
CA VAL A 72 -3.57 3.96 -4.37
C VAL A 72 -4.72 3.34 -5.15
N PHE A 73 -5.94 3.37 -4.62
CA PHE A 73 -7.09 2.78 -5.32
C PHE A 73 -7.32 3.43 -6.68
N ALA A 74 -7.32 4.77 -6.76
CA ALA A 74 -7.53 5.49 -8.02
C ALA A 74 -6.42 5.27 -9.05
N SER A 75 -5.20 4.96 -8.61
CA SER A 75 -4.04 4.71 -9.48
C SER A 75 -3.89 3.23 -9.88
N THR A 76 -4.41 2.29 -9.08
CA THR A 76 -4.35 0.85 -9.38
C THR A 76 -5.66 0.29 -9.93
N ASP A 77 -6.68 1.12 -10.18
CA ASP A 77 -7.94 0.68 -10.75
C ASP A 77 -7.80 0.39 -12.25
N GLU A 78 -7.94 -0.88 -12.62
CA GLU A 78 -7.88 -1.34 -14.01
C GLU A 78 -9.06 -0.86 -14.85
N ARG A 79 -10.16 -0.42 -14.22
CA ARG A 79 -11.34 0.12 -14.93
C ARG A 79 -11.09 1.51 -15.50
N ARG A 80 -9.99 2.15 -15.13
CA ARG A 80 -9.66 3.50 -15.56
C ARG A 80 -8.85 3.47 -16.85
N GLU A 81 -9.52 3.79 -17.95
CA GLU A 81 -8.89 3.86 -19.29
C GLU A 81 -8.04 5.14 -19.48
N ASP A 82 -8.28 6.17 -18.66
CA ASP A 82 -7.59 7.47 -18.72
C ASP A 82 -6.25 7.52 -17.96
N ASN A 83 -5.61 6.37 -17.69
CA ASN A 83 -4.34 6.31 -16.95
C ASN A 83 -3.17 6.82 -17.79
N LEU A 84 -3.07 8.15 -17.95
CA LEU A 84 -2.02 8.86 -18.68
C LEU A 84 -0.72 9.04 -17.87
N GLY A 85 -0.58 8.38 -16.72
CA GLY A 85 0.54 8.59 -15.78
C GLY A 85 1.05 7.30 -15.13
N SER A 86 2.12 7.43 -14.34
CA SER A 86 2.72 6.32 -13.60
C SER A 86 2.05 6.16 -12.22
N PRO A 87 1.36 5.03 -11.93
CA PRO A 87 0.77 4.76 -10.62
C PRO A 87 1.79 4.87 -9.49
N ALA A 88 3.01 4.38 -9.71
CA ALA A 88 4.08 4.44 -8.72
C ALA A 88 4.47 5.88 -8.36
N LEU A 89 4.53 6.78 -9.36
CA LEU A 89 4.87 8.18 -9.15
C LEU A 89 3.75 8.93 -8.43
N SER A 90 2.49 8.68 -8.80
CA SER A 90 1.34 9.26 -8.09
C SER A 90 1.29 8.86 -6.62
N ILE A 91 1.50 7.57 -6.33
CA ILE A 91 1.53 7.06 -4.96
C ILE A 91 2.69 7.67 -4.17
N GLY A 92 3.89 7.73 -4.77
CA GLY A 92 5.06 8.35 -4.15
C GLY A 92 4.86 9.84 -3.83
N LEU A 93 4.26 10.60 -4.75
CA LEU A 93 3.92 12.01 -4.51
C LEU A 93 2.83 12.17 -3.45
N SER A 94 1.85 11.26 -3.38
CA SER A 94 0.84 11.28 -2.32
C SER A 94 1.46 11.04 -0.93
N VAL A 95 2.46 10.16 -0.82
CA VAL A 95 3.24 10.01 0.42
C VAL A 95 4.00 11.29 0.75
N ALA A 96 4.63 11.93 -0.24
CA ALA A 96 5.36 13.18 -0.04
C ALA A 96 4.44 14.31 0.45
N VAL A 97 3.25 14.46 -0.15
CA VAL A 97 2.21 15.41 0.31
C VAL A 97 1.82 15.13 1.76
N GLY A 98 1.64 13.86 2.12
CA GLY A 98 1.38 13.48 3.50
C GLY A 98 2.48 13.94 4.46
N HIS A 99 3.74 13.79 4.07
CA HIS A 99 4.89 14.23 4.87
C HIS A 99 4.95 15.77 5.04
N LEU A 100 4.59 16.54 4.00
CA LEU A 100 4.59 18.01 4.08
C LEU A 100 3.69 18.54 5.21
N LEU A 101 2.61 17.82 5.53
CA LEU A 101 1.72 18.16 6.63
C LEU A 101 2.07 17.39 7.92
N GLY A 102 2.20 16.07 7.83
CA GLY A 102 2.27 15.15 8.97
C GLY A 102 3.53 15.28 9.83
N ILE A 103 4.65 15.71 9.24
CA ILE A 103 5.92 15.86 9.97
C ILE A 103 5.76 16.81 11.17
N ARG A 104 4.98 17.88 11.02
CA ARG A 104 4.79 18.90 12.07
C ARG A 104 3.96 18.42 13.26
N TYR A 105 3.16 17.37 13.10
CA TYR A 105 2.25 16.87 14.15
C TYR A 105 2.81 15.59 14.79
N THR A 106 3.18 14.60 13.97
CA THR A 106 3.45 13.23 14.42
C THR A 106 4.77 12.65 13.89
N GLY A 107 5.52 13.43 13.09
CA GLY A 107 6.63 12.89 12.29
C GLY A 107 6.16 12.06 11.09
N CYS A 108 4.86 12.09 10.76
CA CYS A 108 4.23 11.38 9.65
C CYS A 108 4.39 9.85 9.73
N SER A 109 3.42 9.17 10.37
CA SER A 109 3.39 7.70 10.40
C SER A 109 2.88 7.16 9.08
N MET A 110 1.59 7.38 8.78
CA MET A 110 0.83 6.82 7.66
C MET A 110 0.82 5.27 7.55
N ASN A 111 1.68 4.58 8.29
CA ASN A 111 1.98 3.17 8.19
C ASN A 111 2.44 2.64 9.58
N PRO A 112 1.68 1.71 10.20
CA PRO A 112 2.01 1.15 11.50
C PRO A 112 3.37 0.45 11.56
N ALA A 113 3.73 -0.36 10.57
CA ALA A 113 5.03 -1.05 10.50
C ALA A 113 6.22 -0.07 10.50
N ARG A 114 6.09 1.06 9.79
CA ARG A 114 7.10 2.14 9.75
C ARG A 114 7.27 2.84 11.10
N SER A 115 6.21 2.96 11.89
CA SER A 115 6.27 3.55 13.22
C SER A 115 6.74 2.56 14.28
N PHE A 116 6.38 1.29 14.13
CA PHE A 116 6.72 0.22 15.07
C PHE A 116 8.21 -0.12 15.07
N ALA A 117 8.84 -0.14 13.89
CA ALA A 117 10.25 -0.50 13.77
C ALA A 117 11.23 0.34 14.60
N PRO A 118 11.27 1.69 14.48
CA PRO A 118 12.14 2.50 15.32
C PRO A 118 11.71 2.47 16.80
N ALA A 119 10.42 2.30 17.11
CA ALA A 119 9.93 2.16 18.48
C ALA A 119 10.50 0.90 19.17
N VAL A 120 10.59 -0.23 18.45
CA VAL A 120 11.22 -1.46 18.96
C VAL A 120 12.71 -1.30 19.16
N VAL A 121 13.42 -0.71 18.19
CA VAL A 121 14.88 -0.56 18.24
C VAL A 121 15.32 0.43 19.33
N VAL A 122 14.58 1.53 19.50
CA VAL A 122 14.87 2.57 20.50
C VAL A 122 14.26 2.22 21.87
N GLY A 123 13.20 1.41 21.91
CA GLY A 123 12.49 1.03 23.14
C GLY A 123 11.47 2.07 23.63
N ASP A 124 10.94 2.91 22.74
CA ASP A 124 10.00 3.99 23.08
C ASP A 124 8.67 3.84 22.33
N PHE A 125 7.60 3.61 23.09
CA PHE A 125 6.23 3.39 22.61
C PHE A 125 5.26 4.49 23.06
N SER A 126 5.77 5.69 23.35
CA SER A 126 4.94 6.83 23.74
C SER A 126 3.86 7.12 22.69
N ASP A 127 2.59 7.16 23.12
CA ASP A 127 1.40 7.38 22.28
C ASP A 127 1.29 6.49 21.04
N HIS A 128 1.95 5.32 21.06
CA HIS A 128 2.13 4.50 19.86
C HIS A 128 0.82 4.02 19.23
N TRP A 129 -0.22 3.85 20.05
CA TRP A 129 -1.56 3.45 19.61
C TRP A 129 -2.15 4.40 18.55
N VAL A 130 -1.76 5.69 18.56
CA VAL A 130 -2.19 6.68 17.57
C VAL A 130 -1.76 6.27 16.16
N PHE A 131 -0.56 5.72 16.02
CA PHE A 131 0.02 5.29 14.75
C PHE A 131 -0.55 3.95 14.24
N TRP A 132 -1.37 3.29 15.04
CA TRP A 132 -2.18 2.15 14.61
C TRP A 132 -3.59 2.62 14.26
N VAL A 133 -4.27 3.28 15.19
CA VAL A 133 -5.68 3.67 15.03
C VAL A 133 -5.86 4.68 13.90
N GLY A 134 -5.03 5.72 13.83
CA GLY A 134 -5.12 6.74 12.78
C GLY A 134 -5.01 6.13 11.39
N PRO A 135 -3.89 5.46 11.04
CA PRO A 135 -3.72 4.88 9.72
C PRO A 135 -4.77 3.82 9.36
N LEU A 136 -5.11 2.91 10.29
CA LEU A 136 -6.09 1.85 10.03
C LEU A 136 -7.49 2.42 9.76
N THR A 137 -7.92 3.41 10.55
CA THR A 137 -9.22 4.06 10.35
C THR A 137 -9.26 4.87 9.05
N GLY A 138 -8.19 5.59 8.71
CA GLY A 138 -8.06 6.33 7.46
C GLY A 138 -8.11 5.41 6.23
N ALA A 139 -7.39 4.29 6.28
CA ALA A 139 -7.38 3.29 5.23
C ALA A 139 -8.76 2.63 5.04
N ALA A 140 -9.43 2.27 6.14
CA ALA A 140 -10.78 1.71 6.10
C ALA A 140 -11.78 2.70 5.51
N ALA A 141 -11.76 3.97 5.93
CA ALA A 141 -12.64 5.01 5.41
C ALA A 141 -12.42 5.26 3.90
N ALA A 142 -11.16 5.30 3.45
CA ALA A 142 -10.83 5.45 2.03
C ALA A 142 -11.31 4.25 1.20
N SER A 143 -11.12 3.04 1.71
CA SER A 143 -11.62 1.81 1.07
C SER A 143 -13.14 1.81 0.94
N ILE A 144 -13.86 2.22 1.98
CA ILE A 144 -15.31 2.33 1.94
C ILE A 144 -15.74 3.37 0.90
N LEU A 145 -15.15 4.57 0.95
CA LEU A 145 -15.52 5.66 0.03
C LEU A 145 -15.28 5.26 -1.43
N TYR A 146 -14.11 4.72 -1.74
CA TYR A 146 -13.76 4.35 -3.12
C TYR A 146 -14.64 3.20 -3.64
N ASN A 147 -14.74 2.10 -2.87
CA ASN A 147 -15.36 0.87 -3.35
C ASN A 147 -16.89 0.83 -3.25
N PHE A 148 -17.51 1.74 -2.48
CA PHE A 148 -18.96 1.75 -2.30
C PHE A 148 -19.64 3.04 -2.77
N VAL A 149 -18.95 4.18 -2.75
CA VAL A 149 -19.55 5.48 -3.10
C VAL A 149 -19.10 5.94 -4.48
N LEU A 150 -17.78 5.98 -4.73
CA LEU A 150 -17.23 6.55 -5.97
C LEU A 150 -17.30 5.57 -7.14
N PHE A 151 -16.77 4.36 -6.95
CA PHE A 151 -16.67 3.36 -8.02
C PHE A 151 -17.16 1.99 -7.54
N PRO A 152 -18.48 1.85 -7.26
CA PRO A 152 -19.04 0.60 -6.78
C PRO A 152 -18.75 -0.54 -7.74
N GLN A 153 -18.12 -1.60 -7.22
CA GLN A 153 -17.94 -2.84 -7.95
C GLN A 153 -19.30 -3.54 -8.04
N PRO A 154 -19.77 -3.94 -9.24
CA PRO A 154 -21.01 -4.70 -9.43
C PRO A 154 -20.83 -6.18 -9.03
N GLN A 155 -20.10 -6.44 -7.94
CA GLN A 155 -19.87 -7.77 -7.41
C GLN A 155 -21.03 -8.18 -6.52
N THR A 156 -21.61 -9.34 -6.83
CA THR A 156 -22.60 -10.03 -6.02
C THR A 156 -22.00 -10.43 -4.65
N LEU A 157 -22.85 -10.62 -3.63
CA LEU A 157 -22.39 -11.08 -2.31
C LEU A 157 -21.66 -12.43 -2.39
N SER A 158 -22.08 -13.30 -3.32
CA SER A 158 -21.41 -14.56 -3.63
C SER A 158 -19.96 -14.37 -4.09
N GLU A 159 -19.70 -13.40 -4.98
CA GLU A 159 -18.35 -13.10 -5.48
C GLU A 159 -17.48 -12.48 -4.39
N ARG A 160 -18.03 -11.54 -3.60
CA ARG A 160 -17.31 -10.96 -2.45
C ARG A 160 -16.94 -12.02 -1.42
N LEU A 161 -17.86 -12.95 -1.15
CA LEU A 161 -17.60 -14.10 -0.28
C LEU A 161 -16.60 -15.07 -0.90
N ALA A 162 -16.60 -15.25 -2.22
CA ALA A 162 -15.63 -16.07 -2.93
C ALA A 162 -14.21 -15.47 -2.81
N ILE A 163 -14.06 -14.16 -3.02
CA ILE A 163 -12.80 -13.42 -2.84
C ILE A 163 -12.30 -13.54 -1.39
N LEU A 164 -13.17 -13.31 -0.40
CA LEU A 164 -12.81 -13.45 1.01
C LEU A 164 -12.38 -14.90 1.36
N LYS A 165 -13.05 -15.88 0.76
CA LYS A 165 -12.72 -17.32 0.89
C LYS A 165 -11.49 -17.71 0.08
N GLY A 166 -11.03 -16.88 -0.86
CA GLY A 166 -9.93 -17.18 -1.77
C GLY A 166 -10.29 -18.13 -2.91
N CYS A 167 -11.57 -18.32 -3.22
CA CYS A 167 -12.00 -18.98 -4.45
C CYS A 167 -11.97 -17.94 -5.57
N GLU A 168 -10.90 -17.92 -6.37
CA GLU A 168 -10.92 -17.16 -7.63
C GLU A 168 -11.95 -17.81 -8.59
N PRO A 169 -12.89 -17.05 -9.15
CA PRO A 169 -13.79 -17.57 -10.18
C PRO A 169 -13.02 -17.87 -11.47
N GLU A 170 -13.26 -19.04 -12.08
CA GLU A 170 -12.54 -19.56 -13.26
C GLU A 170 -12.57 -18.60 -14.48
N GLN A 171 -13.62 -17.78 -14.58
CA GLN A 171 -13.78 -16.76 -15.63
C GLN A 171 -12.71 -15.65 -15.57
N ASP A 172 -12.31 -15.23 -14.36
CA ASP A 172 -11.32 -14.15 -14.17
C ASP A 172 -9.92 -14.62 -14.63
N TRP A 173 -9.61 -15.90 -14.43
CA TRP A 173 -8.34 -16.49 -14.88
C TRP A 173 -8.25 -16.55 -16.41
N ALA A 174 -9.32 -16.98 -17.08
CA ALA A 174 -9.39 -17.04 -18.54
C ALA A 174 -9.27 -15.65 -19.17
N GLU A 175 -9.93 -14.63 -18.62
CA GLU A 175 -9.83 -13.24 -19.09
C GLU A 175 -8.45 -12.62 -18.86
N ARG A 176 -7.82 -12.86 -17.70
CA ARG A 176 -6.44 -12.39 -17.42
C ARG A 176 -5.43 -13.02 -18.36
N GLU A 177 -5.56 -14.31 -18.64
CA GLU A 177 -4.67 -15.03 -19.56
C GLU A 177 -4.85 -14.54 -21.00
N ALA A 178 -6.09 -14.29 -21.43
CA ALA A 178 -6.40 -13.68 -22.72
C ALA A 178 -5.77 -12.28 -22.85
N ARG A 179 -5.95 -11.41 -21.84
CA ARG A 179 -5.31 -10.08 -21.80
C ARG A 179 -3.79 -10.17 -21.83
N ARG A 180 -3.20 -11.11 -21.09
CA ARG A 180 -1.74 -11.30 -21.05
C ARG A 180 -1.20 -11.71 -22.42
N ARG A 181 -1.86 -12.64 -23.12
CA ARG A 181 -1.51 -13.03 -24.50
C ARG A 181 -1.60 -11.84 -25.45
N GLN A 182 -2.67 -11.07 -25.36
CA GLN A 182 -2.88 -9.90 -26.21
C GLN A 182 -1.82 -8.80 -25.99
N SER A 183 -1.43 -8.57 -24.74
CA SER A 183 -0.35 -7.62 -24.39
C SER A 183 1.02 -8.06 -24.93
N VAL A 184 1.33 -9.36 -24.86
CA VAL A 184 2.55 -9.95 -25.43
C VAL A 184 2.56 -9.84 -26.95
N GLU A 185 1.44 -10.06 -27.62
CA GLU A 185 1.32 -9.90 -29.08
C GLU A 185 1.52 -8.45 -29.52
N LEU A 186 0.97 -7.47 -28.78
CA LEU A 186 1.16 -6.04 -29.03
C LEU A 186 2.62 -5.56 -28.83
N HIS A 187 3.38 -6.21 -27.95
CA HIS A 187 4.79 -5.89 -27.66
C HIS A 187 5.79 -6.73 -28.45
N SER A 188 5.33 -7.68 -29.26
CA SER A 188 6.22 -8.39 -30.17
C SER A 188 6.68 -7.39 -31.23
N PRO A 189 7.99 -7.15 -31.42
CA PRO A 189 8.45 -6.42 -32.59
C PRO A 189 7.90 -7.16 -33.80
N GLN A 190 7.08 -6.48 -34.60
CA GLN A 190 6.60 -7.00 -35.87
C GLN A 190 7.82 -7.57 -36.60
N THR A 191 7.89 -8.90 -36.73
CA THR A 191 8.92 -9.50 -37.56
C THR A 191 8.65 -8.97 -38.96
N LEU A 192 9.47 -8.02 -39.42
CA LEU A 192 9.45 -7.51 -40.78
C LEU A 192 9.31 -8.71 -41.74
N PRO A 193 8.40 -8.67 -42.72
CA PRO A 193 8.26 -9.78 -43.65
C PRO A 193 9.62 -10.07 -44.28
N ARG A 194 10.15 -11.28 -44.04
CA ARG A 194 11.33 -11.80 -44.75
C ARG A 194 10.95 -11.93 -46.23
N GLY A 195 11.19 -10.88 -47.00
CA GLY A 195 10.82 -10.88 -48.42
C GLY A 195 11.03 -9.57 -49.16
N MET A 196 11.99 -8.72 -48.76
CA MET A 196 12.38 -7.54 -49.55
C MET A 196 13.90 -7.34 -49.55
N SER A 197 14.64 -8.37 -49.96
CA SER A 197 16.00 -8.21 -50.45
C SER A 197 16.19 -9.11 -51.67
N GLU A 198 15.69 -8.65 -52.81
CA GLU A 198 16.25 -9.03 -54.10
C GLU A 198 15.93 -7.94 -55.13
N LYS A 199 17.00 -7.46 -55.80
CA LYS A 199 17.07 -6.57 -56.97
C LYS A 199 16.87 -5.07 -56.68
N VAL A 200 17.97 -4.32 -56.57
CA VAL A 200 18.69 -3.67 -57.70
C VAL A 200 20.17 -3.58 -57.33
#